data_AF-A0A661PDF2-F1
#
_entry.id   AF-A0A661PDF2-F1
#
_cell.length_a   1.000
_cell.length_b   1.000
_cell.length_c   1.000
_cell.angle_alpha   90.00
_cell.angle_beta   90.00
_cell.angle_gamma   90.00
#
_symmetry.space_group_name_H-M   'P 1'
#
loop_
_entity.id
_entity.type
_entity.pdbx_description
1 polymer ?
#
loop_
_entity_poly.entity_id
_entity_poly.type
_entity_poly.pdbx_seq_one_letter_code
_entity_poly.pdbx_strand_id
1 'polypeptide(L)'
;MNKTLIYLALAGIAVILQTVFLPLVLQGYYKPDLLLILVIYLGLHEEPWRGGLLVYFLGWCNDGIAGVFPGLTGFVLLGIFLTVRGFVTRVNTESSPLLLLLVIAGTILQSVMVAFALDFFSNTARIWPQMVWQLPVQVLLNFVAAFVLLRLIVWLQRTFMPRKALPGLRKLDSRHES
;
A
#
# COMPACT_ATOMS: atom_id res chain seq x y z
N MET A 1 -19.06 -3.21 14.11
CA MET A 1 -18.11 -2.11 13.80
C MET A 1 -18.01 -1.98 12.29
N ASN A 2 -18.28 -0.82 11.69
CA ASN A 2 -18.26 -0.68 10.23
C ASN A 2 -16.84 -0.87 9.70
N LYS A 3 -16.65 -1.81 8.76
CA LYS A 3 -15.33 -2.14 8.17
C LYS A 3 -14.59 -0.91 7.64
N THR A 4 -15.31 0.06 7.10
CA THR A 4 -14.77 1.34 6.61
C THR A 4 -14.08 2.16 7.70
N LEU A 5 -14.60 2.19 8.93
CA LEU A 5 -13.98 2.90 10.05
C LEU A 5 -12.67 2.24 10.47
N ILE A 6 -12.59 0.89 10.37
CA ILE A 6 -11.37 0.15 10.68
C ILE A 6 -10.28 0.49 9.66
N TYR A 7 -10.61 0.56 8.36
CA TYR A 7 -9.64 0.96 7.34
C TYR A 7 -9.21 2.41 7.47
N LEU A 8 -10.12 3.31 7.83
CA LEU A 8 -9.79 4.70 8.06
C LEU A 8 -8.88 4.86 9.28
N ALA A 9 -9.13 4.12 10.35
CA ALA A 9 -8.24 4.06 11.51
C ALA A 9 -6.87 3.47 11.15
N LEU A 10 -6.82 2.36 10.40
CA LEU A 10 -5.58 1.75 9.91
C LEU A 10 -4.78 2.71 9.02
N ALA A 11 -5.45 3.44 8.14
CA ALA A 11 -4.83 4.45 7.29
C ALA A 11 -4.28 5.61 8.13
N GLY A 12 -5.03 6.09 9.11
CA GLY A 12 -4.55 7.10 10.06
C GLY A 12 -3.32 6.64 10.83
N ILE A 13 -3.33 5.41 11.35
CA ILE A 13 -2.16 4.80 12.02
C ILE A 13 -0.98 4.69 11.06
N ALA A 14 -1.20 4.25 9.81
CA ALA A 14 -0.16 4.14 8.80
C ALA A 14 0.47 5.50 8.49
N VAL A 15 -0.34 6.55 8.31
CA VAL A 15 0.13 7.92 8.09
C VAL A 15 0.92 8.43 9.29
N ILE A 16 0.44 8.23 10.52
CA ILE A 16 1.15 8.65 11.74
C ILE A 16 2.47 7.90 11.85
N LEU A 17 2.48 6.58 11.58
CA LEU A 17 3.71 5.79 11.64
C LEU A 17 4.72 6.28 10.59
N GLN A 18 4.27 6.56 9.37
CA GLN A 18 5.09 7.04 8.26
C GLN A 18 5.63 8.47 8.46
N THR A 19 4.84 9.35 9.06
CA THR A 19 5.19 10.77 9.24
C THR A 19 5.94 11.05 10.54
N VAL A 20 5.62 10.32 11.62
CA VAL A 20 6.20 10.53 12.96
C VAL A 20 7.28 9.52 13.25
N PHE A 21 6.98 8.22 13.23
CA PHE A 21 7.91 7.18 13.70
C PHE A 21 9.05 6.89 12.73
N LEU A 22 8.74 6.79 11.44
CA LEU A 22 9.71 6.43 10.42
C LEU A 22 10.87 7.44 10.29
N PRO A 23 10.65 8.77 10.26
CA PRO A 23 11.76 9.71 10.25
C PRO A 23 12.65 9.68 11.50
N LEU A 24 12.16 9.16 12.65
CA LEU A 24 13.01 8.94 13.82
C LEU A 24 13.98 7.76 13.65
N VAL A 25 13.61 6.74 12.86
CA VAL A 25 14.41 5.51 12.69
C VAL A 25 15.23 5.55 11.39
N LEU A 26 14.65 6.06 10.32
CA LEU A 26 15.25 6.18 8.98
C LEU A 26 15.46 7.66 8.69
N GLN A 27 16.68 8.14 8.91
CA GLN A 27 17.07 9.51 8.57
C GLN A 27 17.25 9.63 7.05
N GLY A 28 16.48 10.54 6.41
CA GLY A 28 16.61 10.87 4.99
C GLY A 28 15.32 10.80 4.17
N TYR A 29 15.46 10.83 2.85
CA TYR A 29 14.37 10.76 1.86
C TYR A 29 13.76 9.35 1.70
N TYR A 30 14.37 8.33 2.31
CA TYR A 30 14.02 6.92 2.11
C TYR A 30 13.10 6.43 3.22
N LYS A 31 11.80 6.34 2.92
CA LYS A 31 10.76 5.90 3.87
C LYS A 31 9.82 4.93 3.16
N PRO A 32 9.50 3.76 3.75
CA PRO A 32 8.51 2.91 3.14
C PRO A 32 7.12 3.54 3.18
N ASP A 33 6.37 3.28 2.12
CA ASP A 33 5.02 3.76 1.90
C ASP A 33 4.02 2.74 2.45
N LEU A 34 3.56 3.02 3.67
CA LEU A 34 2.58 2.18 4.36
C LEU A 34 1.18 2.36 3.77
N LEU A 35 0.88 3.53 3.21
CA LEU A 35 -0.37 3.78 2.51
C LEU A 35 -0.47 2.94 1.25
N LEU A 36 0.61 2.82 0.47
CA LEU A 36 0.65 1.95 -0.70
C LEU A 36 0.27 0.50 -0.35
N ILE A 37 0.89 -0.04 0.70
CA ILE A 37 0.63 -1.42 1.15
C ILE A 37 -0.84 -1.57 1.56
N LEU A 38 -1.40 -0.59 2.27
CA LEU A 38 -2.80 -0.58 2.66
C LEU A 38 -3.74 -0.49 1.45
N VAL A 39 -3.41 0.33 0.45
CA VAL A 39 -4.20 0.48 -0.78
C VAL A 39 -4.21 -0.82 -1.59
N ILE A 40 -3.07 -1.50 -1.69
CA ILE A 40 -2.98 -2.81 -2.34
C ILE A 40 -3.85 -3.83 -1.59
N TYR A 41 -3.78 -3.85 -0.26
CA TYR A 41 -4.63 -4.70 0.56
C TYR A 41 -6.13 -4.41 0.35
N LEU A 42 -6.50 -3.12 0.28
CA LEU A 42 -7.88 -2.71 0.02
C LEU A 42 -8.33 -3.14 -1.38
N GLY A 43 -7.48 -3.04 -2.40
CA GLY A 43 -7.76 -3.49 -3.76
C GLY A 43 -8.04 -4.99 -3.86
N LEU A 44 -7.37 -5.78 -3.02
CA LEU A 44 -7.56 -7.23 -2.91
C LEU A 44 -8.89 -7.62 -2.27
N HIS A 45 -9.32 -6.90 -1.23
CA HIS A 45 -10.40 -7.36 -0.35
C HIS A 45 -11.72 -6.58 -0.43
N GLU A 46 -11.71 -5.32 -0.86
CA GLU A 46 -12.91 -4.46 -0.82
C GLU A 46 -13.60 -4.28 -2.17
N GLU A 47 -14.81 -3.73 -2.17
CA GLU A 47 -15.56 -3.42 -3.38
C GLU A 47 -14.98 -2.21 -4.14
N PRO A 48 -15.06 -2.16 -5.48
CA PRO A 48 -14.41 -1.11 -6.28
C PRO A 48 -14.87 0.31 -5.92
N TRP A 49 -16.17 0.52 -5.74
CA TRP A 49 -16.72 1.84 -5.47
C TRP A 49 -16.34 2.35 -4.08
N ARG A 50 -16.54 1.52 -3.06
CA ARG A 50 -16.27 1.87 -1.66
C ARG A 50 -14.79 2.00 -1.39
N GLY A 51 -13.98 1.07 -1.90
CA GLY A 51 -12.53 1.10 -1.79
C GLY A 51 -11.93 2.29 -2.54
N GLY A 52 -12.37 2.55 -3.78
CA GLY A 52 -11.87 3.66 -4.59
C GLY A 52 -12.14 5.02 -3.93
N LEU A 53 -13.36 5.27 -3.47
CA LEU A 53 -13.70 6.50 -2.74
C LEU A 53 -12.87 6.68 -1.48
N LEU A 54 -12.65 5.61 -0.71
CA LEU A 54 -11.86 5.65 0.52
C LEU A 54 -10.39 5.96 0.22
N VAL A 55 -9.79 5.29 -0.76
CA VAL A 55 -8.39 5.51 -1.17
C VAL A 55 -8.19 6.94 -1.70
N TYR A 56 -9.12 7.43 -2.50
CA TYR A 56 -9.06 8.79 -3.03
C TYR A 56 -9.13 9.84 -1.91
N PHE A 57 -10.06 9.67 -0.97
CA PHE A 57 -10.19 10.53 0.20
C PHE A 57 -8.93 10.51 1.07
N LEU A 58 -8.34 9.33 1.30
CA LEU A 58 -7.09 9.20 2.04
C LEU A 58 -5.93 9.92 1.36
N GLY A 59 -5.80 9.80 0.03
CA GLY A 59 -4.76 10.51 -0.70
C GLY A 59 -4.92 12.03 -0.60
N TRP A 60 -6.15 12.54 -0.63
CA TRP A 60 -6.44 13.95 -0.37
C TRP A 60 -6.03 14.40 1.05
N CYS A 61 -6.37 13.62 2.07
CA CYS A 61 -5.93 13.90 3.44
C CYS A 61 -4.40 13.90 3.56
N ASN A 62 -3.75 12.95 2.89
CA ASN A 62 -2.28 12.86 2.87
C ASN A 62 -1.65 14.07 2.18
N ASP A 63 -2.20 14.52 1.05
CA ASP A 63 -1.73 15.74 0.36
C ASP A 63 -1.86 16.98 1.28
N GLY A 64 -2.98 17.10 2.01
CA GLY A 64 -3.20 18.18 2.96
C GLY A 64 -2.22 18.18 4.14
N ILE A 65 -1.82 17.01 4.63
CA ILE A 65 -0.83 16.87 5.72
C ILE A 65 0.59 17.10 5.20
N ALA A 66 0.91 16.61 4.00
CA ALA A 66 2.22 16.72 3.39
C ALA A 66 2.52 18.12 2.83
N GLY A 67 1.51 18.98 2.68
CA GLY A 67 1.65 20.30 2.08
C GLY A 67 1.98 20.25 0.58
N VAL A 68 1.59 19.17 -0.10
CA VAL A 68 1.84 18.94 -1.53
C VAL A 68 0.62 19.41 -2.34
N PHE A 69 0.73 19.40 -3.67
CA PHE A 69 -0.40 19.66 -4.58
C PHE A 69 -1.62 18.80 -4.22
N PRO A 70 -2.77 19.42 -3.87
CA PRO A 70 -3.96 18.70 -3.46
C PRO A 70 -4.49 17.82 -4.59
N GLY A 71 -4.68 16.53 -4.31
CA GLY A 71 -5.22 15.56 -5.25
C GLY A 71 -4.17 14.79 -6.04
N LEU A 72 -2.88 15.11 -5.92
CA LEU A 72 -1.81 14.36 -6.57
C LEU A 72 -1.67 12.95 -5.98
N THR A 73 -1.56 12.83 -4.65
CA THR A 73 -1.51 11.52 -4.00
C THR A 73 -2.84 10.79 -4.15
N GLY A 74 -3.96 11.52 -4.09
CA GLY A 74 -5.29 10.98 -4.38
C GLY A 74 -5.37 10.30 -5.75
N PHE A 75 -4.89 10.96 -6.80
CA PHE A 75 -4.86 10.44 -8.16
C PHE A 75 -3.97 9.20 -8.29
N VAL A 76 -2.76 9.27 -7.74
CA VAL A 76 -1.78 8.17 -7.80
C VAL A 76 -2.31 6.93 -7.08
N LEU A 77 -2.78 7.08 -5.84
CA LEU A 77 -3.28 5.94 -5.05
C LEU A 77 -4.55 5.34 -5.67
N LEU A 78 -5.45 6.16 -6.22
CA LEU A 78 -6.63 5.68 -6.93
C LEU A 78 -6.26 4.88 -8.18
N GLY A 79 -5.29 5.37 -8.97
CA GLY A 79 -4.79 4.64 -10.14
C GLY A 79 -4.23 3.27 -9.76
N ILE A 80 -3.39 3.22 -8.72
CA ILE A 80 -2.85 1.96 -8.20
C ILE A 80 -3.98 1.03 -7.74
N PHE A 81 -4.96 1.53 -6.98
CA PHE A 81 -6.11 0.75 -6.53
C PHE A 81 -6.88 0.13 -7.71
N LEU A 82 -7.17 0.92 -8.75
CA LEU A 82 -7.88 0.45 -9.93
C LEU A 82 -7.07 -0.59 -10.72
N THR A 83 -5.76 -0.37 -10.88
CA THR A 83 -4.87 -1.35 -11.52
C THR A 83 -4.83 -2.65 -10.75
N VAL A 84 -4.62 -2.60 -9.43
CA VAL A 84 -4.65 -3.78 -8.56
C VAL A 84 -5.99 -4.50 -8.69
N ARG A 85 -7.11 -3.75 -8.68
CA ARG A 85 -8.44 -4.35 -8.81
C ARG A 85 -8.65 -5.05 -10.15
N GLY A 86 -8.14 -4.48 -11.23
CA GLY A 86 -8.13 -5.13 -12.54
C GLY A 86 -7.39 -6.48 -12.52
N PHE A 87 -6.21 -6.52 -11.89
CA PHE A 87 -5.42 -7.75 -11.74
C PHE A 87 -6.06 -8.78 -10.81
N VAL A 88 -6.74 -8.34 -9.76
CA VAL A 88 -7.43 -9.23 -8.81
C VAL A 88 -8.47 -10.13 -9.48
N THR A 89 -9.12 -9.65 -10.54
CA THR A 89 -10.09 -10.48 -11.30
C THR A 89 -9.42 -11.59 -12.13
N ARG A 90 -8.10 -11.53 -12.33
CA ARG A 90 -7.33 -12.44 -13.19
C ARG A 90 -6.37 -13.35 -12.43
N VAL A 91 -6.12 -13.09 -11.14
CA VAL A 91 -5.08 -13.77 -10.38
C VAL A 91 -5.63 -14.32 -9.06
N ASN A 92 -5.08 -15.44 -8.59
CA ASN A 92 -5.50 -16.09 -7.36
C ASN A 92 -5.12 -15.28 -6.11
N THR A 93 -6.10 -14.56 -5.58
CA THR A 93 -6.01 -13.59 -4.48
C THR A 93 -5.69 -14.18 -3.11
N GLU A 94 -5.65 -15.50 -2.95
CA GLU A 94 -5.36 -16.16 -1.66
C GLU A 94 -3.86 -16.30 -1.35
N SER A 95 -2.97 -15.92 -2.27
CA SER A 95 -1.53 -16.16 -2.12
C SER A 95 -0.78 -14.99 -1.46
N SER A 96 -0.15 -15.23 -0.30
CA SER A 96 0.78 -14.26 0.33
C SER A 96 1.89 -13.74 -0.60
N PRO A 97 2.51 -14.54 -1.49
CA PRO A 97 3.51 -13.99 -2.42
C PRO A 97 2.93 -13.01 -3.43
N LEU A 98 1.63 -13.09 -3.74
CA LEU A 98 0.97 -12.14 -4.64
C LEU A 98 0.90 -10.74 -4.02
N LEU A 99 0.70 -10.62 -2.70
CA LEU A 99 0.74 -9.32 -2.04
C LEU A 99 2.13 -8.68 -2.19
N LEU A 100 3.21 -9.44 -2.00
CA LEU A 100 4.57 -8.94 -2.17
C LEU A 100 4.86 -8.55 -3.63
N LEU A 101 4.40 -9.35 -4.59
CA LEU A 101 4.51 -9.03 -6.01
C LEU A 101 3.76 -7.74 -6.36
N LEU A 102 2.53 -7.58 -5.85
CA LEU A 102 1.73 -6.37 -6.04
C LEU A 102 2.34 -5.15 -5.36
N VAL A 103 3.04 -5.31 -4.24
CA VAL A 103 3.80 -4.21 -3.63
C VAL A 103 4.93 -3.77 -4.55
N ILE A 104 5.71 -4.70 -5.11
CA ILE A 104 6.75 -4.37 -6.09
C ILE A 104 6.15 -3.68 -7.32
N ALA A 105 5.12 -4.26 -7.94
CA ALA A 105 4.47 -3.68 -9.11
C ALA A 105 3.82 -2.31 -8.79
N GLY A 106 3.18 -2.21 -7.63
CA GLY A 106 2.55 -0.99 -7.12
C GLY A 106 3.57 0.13 -6.88
N THR A 107 4.76 -0.18 -6.37
CA THR A 107 5.83 0.82 -6.21
C THR A 107 6.37 1.36 -7.52
N ILE A 108 6.52 0.49 -8.52
CA ILE A 108 6.96 0.89 -9.86
C ILE A 108 5.88 1.79 -10.48
N LEU A 109 4.63 1.34 -10.43
CA LEU A 109 3.49 2.11 -10.94
C LEU A 109 3.34 3.46 -10.23
N GLN A 110 3.49 3.48 -8.90
CA GLN A 110 3.47 4.70 -8.11
C GLN A 110 4.55 5.68 -8.58
N SER A 111 5.79 5.21 -8.74
CA SER A 111 6.91 6.05 -9.18
C SER A 111 6.64 6.64 -10.57
N VAL A 112 6.14 5.83 -11.50
CA VAL A 112 5.77 6.28 -12.85
C VAL A 112 4.62 7.29 -12.81
N MET A 113 3.57 7.01 -12.04
CA MET A 113 2.40 7.90 -11.94
C MET A 113 2.73 9.23 -11.26
N VAL A 114 3.57 9.23 -10.21
CA VAL A 114 4.02 10.46 -9.55
C VAL A 114 4.91 11.26 -10.50
N ALA A 115 5.87 10.63 -11.17
CA ALA A 115 6.73 11.30 -12.15
C ALA A 115 5.89 11.94 -13.27
N PHE A 116 4.94 11.19 -13.82
CA PHE A 116 4.00 11.68 -14.82
C PHE A 116 3.13 12.82 -14.30
N ALA A 117 2.53 12.67 -13.11
CA ALA A 117 1.67 13.69 -12.53
C ALA A 117 2.43 15.00 -12.27
N LEU A 118 3.64 14.93 -11.72
CA LEU A 118 4.44 16.13 -11.48
C LEU A 118 4.93 16.76 -12.80
N ASP A 119 5.31 15.96 -13.79
CA ASP A 119 5.68 16.49 -15.11
C ASP A 119 4.48 17.21 -15.78
N PHE A 120 3.29 16.60 -15.72
CA PHE A 120 2.07 17.16 -16.30
C PHE A 120 1.51 18.37 -15.53
N PHE A 121 1.46 18.31 -14.20
CA PHE A 121 0.83 19.34 -13.37
C PHE A 121 1.78 20.45 -12.92
N SER A 122 3.06 20.16 -12.72
CA SER A 122 4.04 21.14 -12.20
C SER A 122 5.15 21.50 -13.20
N ASN A 123 5.08 21.02 -14.44
CA ASN A 123 6.02 21.31 -15.54
C ASN A 123 7.50 21.17 -15.12
N THR A 124 7.77 20.26 -14.18
CA THR A 124 9.08 20.11 -13.54
C THR A 124 9.91 19.11 -14.35
N ALA A 125 10.57 19.58 -15.41
CA ALA A 125 11.17 18.72 -16.44
C ALA A 125 12.35 17.81 -16.02
N ARG A 126 12.67 17.65 -14.72
CA ARG A 126 13.91 16.95 -14.27
C ARG A 126 13.75 15.90 -13.16
N ILE A 127 12.54 15.43 -12.93
CA ILE A 127 12.20 14.46 -11.86
C ILE A 127 12.49 13.00 -12.26
N TRP A 128 12.43 12.71 -13.56
CA TRP A 128 12.60 11.35 -14.09
C TRP A 128 13.94 10.68 -13.69
N PRO A 129 15.11 11.33 -13.82
CA PRO A 129 16.38 10.71 -13.43
C PRO A 129 16.47 10.44 -11.92
N GLN A 130 15.90 11.32 -11.10
CA GLN A 130 15.88 11.17 -9.65
C GLN A 130 14.98 10.00 -9.23
N MET A 131 13.80 9.88 -9.84
CA MET A 131 12.87 8.76 -9.63
C MET A 131 13.51 7.41 -9.95
N VAL A 132 14.19 7.30 -11.11
CA VAL A 132 14.84 6.05 -11.53
C VAL A 132 15.93 5.63 -10.53
N TRP A 133 16.69 6.58 -9.98
CA TRP A 133 17.74 6.28 -9.01
C TRP A 133 17.19 5.86 -7.64
N GLN A 134 16.03 6.41 -7.24
CA GLN A 134 15.40 6.10 -5.96
C GLN A 134 14.57 4.82 -5.98
N LEU A 135 14.08 4.43 -7.15
CA LEU A 135 13.17 3.29 -7.33
C LEU A 135 13.70 1.98 -6.72
N PRO A 136 14.96 1.54 -6.93
CA PRO A 136 15.45 0.28 -6.36
C PRO A 136 15.39 0.26 -4.83
N VAL A 137 15.76 1.39 -4.20
CA VAL A 137 15.72 1.52 -2.73
C VAL A 137 14.28 1.54 -2.24
N GLN A 138 13.38 2.25 -2.94
CA GLN A 138 11.97 2.34 -2.58
C GLN A 138 11.26 0.99 -2.69
N VAL A 139 11.53 0.24 -3.76
CA VAL A 139 11.04 -1.14 -3.97
C VAL A 139 11.51 -2.03 -2.82
N LEU A 140 12.81 -1.98 -2.48
CA LEU A 140 13.36 -2.79 -1.40
C LEU A 140 12.73 -2.45 -0.04
N LEU A 141 12.59 -1.16 0.27
CA LEU A 141 11.98 -0.71 1.54
C LEU A 141 10.52 -1.14 1.65
N ASN A 142 9.74 -0.96 0.58
CA ASN A 142 8.32 -1.35 0.59
C ASN A 142 8.16 -2.86 0.62
N PHE A 143 9.04 -3.61 -0.04
CA PHE A 143 9.07 -5.06 0.05
C PHE A 143 9.38 -5.53 1.48
N VAL A 144 10.42 -4.98 2.12
CA VAL A 144 10.77 -5.31 3.51
C VAL A 144 9.64 -4.92 4.46
N ALA A 145 9.04 -3.74 4.31
CA ALA A 145 7.92 -3.29 5.14
C ALA A 145 6.71 -4.21 4.98
N ALA A 146 6.34 -4.57 3.75
CA ALA A 146 5.25 -5.51 3.48
C ALA A 146 5.54 -6.90 4.08
N PHE A 147 6.77 -7.39 3.95
CA PHE A 147 7.19 -8.66 4.53
C PHE A 147 7.11 -8.67 6.06
N VAL A 148 7.60 -7.61 6.71
CA VAL A 148 7.52 -7.44 8.18
C VAL A 148 6.07 -7.35 8.63
N LEU A 149 5.23 -6.57 7.93
CA LEU A 149 3.80 -6.46 8.24
C LEU A 149 3.09 -7.81 8.11
N LEU A 150 3.34 -8.57 7.04
CA LEU A 150 2.78 -9.92 6.89
C LEU A 150 3.21 -10.83 8.04
N ARG A 151 4.48 -10.82 8.40
CA ARG A 151 5.01 -11.65 9.51
C ARG A 151 4.40 -11.23 10.85
N LEU A 152 4.24 -9.93 11.08
CA LEU A 152 3.62 -9.39 12.28
C LEU A 152 2.13 -9.76 12.35
N ILE A 153 1.40 -9.68 11.25
CA ILE A 153 -0.01 -10.10 11.16
C ILE A 153 -0.14 -11.60 11.47
N VAL A 154 0.68 -12.46 10.87
CA VAL A 154 0.67 -13.91 11.15
C VAL A 154 1.01 -14.19 12.61
N TRP A 155 2.00 -13.48 13.17
CA TRP A 155 2.37 -13.61 14.57
C TRP A 155 1.27 -13.15 15.52
N LEU A 156 0.64 -12.00 15.24
CA LEU A 156 -0.47 -11.45 16.01
C LEU A 156 -1.67 -12.41 15.97
N GLN A 157 -1.96 -13.00 14.80
CA GLN A 157 -3.00 -14.02 14.66
C GLN A 157 -2.71 -15.26 15.50
N ARG A 158 -1.46 -15.74 15.50
CA ARG A 158 -1.04 -16.88 16.33
C ARG A 158 -1.13 -16.60 17.83
N THR A 159 -0.92 -15.34 18.23
CA THR A 159 -0.82 -14.94 19.64
C THR A 159 -2.16 -14.50 20.23
N PHE A 160 -3.03 -13.86 19.45
CA PHE A 160 -4.24 -13.18 19.95
C PHE A 160 -5.58 -13.70 19.40
N MET A 161 -5.64 -14.52 18.34
CA MET A 161 -6.93 -14.97 17.74
C MET A 161 -7.11 -16.50 17.70
N PRO A 162 -8.21 -17.05 18.27
CA PRO A 162 -8.54 -18.46 18.13
C PRO A 162 -9.07 -18.76 16.72
N ARG A 163 -8.18 -19.20 15.81
CA ARG A 163 -8.37 -20.05 14.60
C ARG A 163 -9.60 -19.88 13.67
N LYS A 164 -10.52 -18.94 13.86
CA LYS A 164 -11.77 -18.82 13.10
C LYS A 164 -11.95 -17.38 12.62
N ALA A 165 -12.22 -17.23 11.32
CA ALA A 165 -12.80 -16.05 10.65
C ALA A 165 -11.90 -15.21 9.70
N LEU A 166 -10.97 -15.82 8.96
CA LEU A 166 -10.52 -15.26 7.68
C LEU A 166 -10.70 -16.29 6.56
N PRO A 167 -11.64 -16.09 5.61
CA PRO A 167 -11.75 -16.91 4.41
C PRO A 167 -10.48 -16.70 3.56
N GLY A 168 -9.75 -17.78 3.26
CA GLY A 168 -8.55 -17.76 2.41
C GLY A 168 -7.29 -18.39 3.01
N LEU A 169 -7.19 -18.56 4.34
CA LEU A 169 -6.00 -19.13 5.01
C LEU A 169 -6.12 -20.61 5.40
N ARG A 170 -7.30 -21.22 5.20
CA ARG A 170 -7.60 -22.58 5.66
C ARG A 170 -6.84 -23.69 4.92
N LYS A 171 -6.23 -23.39 3.76
CA LYS A 171 -5.49 -24.36 2.93
C LYS A 171 -3.96 -24.27 3.02
N LEU A 172 -3.40 -23.27 3.73
CA LEU A 172 -1.95 -23.26 3.97
C LEU A 172 -1.53 -24.40 4.93
N ASP A 173 -2.39 -24.76 5.89
CA ASP A 173 -2.12 -25.80 6.89
C ASP A 173 -2.19 -27.23 6.29
N SER A 174 -2.97 -27.48 5.24
CA SER A 174 -3.12 -28.84 4.68
C SER A 174 -1.95 -29.31 3.82
N ARG A 175 -0.95 -28.45 3.58
CA ARG A 175 0.23 -28.77 2.76
C ARG A 175 1.46 -29.12 3.60
N HIS A 176 1.34 -29.14 4.92
CA HIS A 176 2.40 -29.54 5.86
C HIS A 176 2.03 -30.80 6.66
N GLU A 177 0.88 -31.41 6.34
CA GLU A 177 0.45 -32.72 6.83
C GLU A 177 0.55 -33.76 5.70
N SER A 178 1.76 -34.00 5.20
CA SER A 178 2.09 -35.19 4.40
C SER A 178 3.55 -35.54 4.56
#